data_AF-A0A3S5I6P3-F1
#
_entry.id   AF-A0A3S5I6P3-F1
#
_cell.length_a   1.000
_cell.length_b   1.000
_cell.length_c   1.000
_cell.angle_alpha   90.00
_cell.angle_beta   90.00
_cell.angle_gamma   90.00
#
_symmetry.space_group_name_H-M   'P 1'
#
loop_
_entity.id
_entity.type
_entity.pdbx_description
1 polymer ?
#
loop_
_entity_poly.entity_id
_entity_poly.type
_entity_poly.pdbx_seq_one_letter_code
_entity_poly.pdbx_strand_id
1 'polypeptide(L)'
;MLKRILSRPVSPSPAARHICHFEGVIDHLYLDTRGNPTIGVGFHVSSKEAFTRLSLRDKRTNKPASRAQKQQEYNTLTRLPAGKTARWYDEHCSLHLPHSESMRLLQQQISNFEQELTRLICPKNGYTRPYNKLPSSVRLALLDLAYNLGITNLSSRWPKLQTALKQEDWQRAANECARKHVSKARNQATYALFMQASKSDNLIARLLRRLWSKLWR
;
A
#
# COMPACT_ATOMS: atom_id res chain seq x y z
N MET A 1 -10.33 32.75 -22.36
CA MET A 1 -9.84 31.52 -23.02
C MET A 1 -8.96 30.73 -22.03
N LEU A 2 -9.57 30.01 -21.08
CA LEU A 2 -8.84 29.21 -20.08
C LEU A 2 -8.63 27.81 -20.64
N LYS A 3 -7.40 27.51 -21.08
CA LYS A 3 -6.99 26.17 -21.47
C LYS A 3 -7.10 25.26 -20.25
N ARG A 4 -8.18 24.47 -20.21
CA ARG A 4 -8.32 23.31 -19.33
C ARG A 4 -7.13 22.40 -19.63
N ILE A 5 -6.11 22.43 -18.76
CA ILE A 5 -5.04 21.44 -18.77
C ILE A 5 -5.75 20.11 -18.49
N LEU A 6 -6.07 19.38 -19.55
CA LEU A 6 -6.43 17.98 -19.46
C LEU A 6 -5.17 17.29 -18.93
N SER A 7 -5.12 17.12 -17.62
CA SER A 7 -4.11 16.32 -16.95
C SER A 7 -4.11 14.96 -17.64
N ARG A 8 -3.01 14.65 -18.35
CA ARG A 8 -2.76 13.31 -18.88
C ARG A 8 -2.98 12.30 -17.75
N PRO A 9 -3.63 11.15 -18.00
CA PRO A 9 -3.74 10.12 -16.99
C PRO A 9 -2.33 9.76 -16.52
N VAL A 10 -2.03 10.09 -15.26
CA VAL A 10 -0.73 9.78 -14.65
C VAL A 10 -0.67 8.28 -14.54
N SER A 11 0.26 7.65 -15.27
CA SER A 11 0.50 6.21 -15.15
C SER A 11 0.73 5.85 -13.68
N PRO A 12 0.11 4.77 -13.16
CA PRO A 12 0.23 4.42 -11.75
C PRO A 12 1.69 4.23 -11.36
N SER A 13 2.08 4.76 -10.21
CA SER A 13 3.43 4.59 -9.66
C SER A 13 3.77 3.10 -9.50
N PRO A 14 5.06 2.70 -9.45
CA PRO A 14 5.44 1.31 -9.17
C PRO A 14 4.81 0.77 -7.88
N ALA A 15 4.69 1.61 -6.84
CA ALA A 15 4.00 1.27 -5.61
C ALA A 15 2.51 1.01 -5.82
N ALA A 16 1.81 1.88 -6.56
CA ALA A 16 0.40 1.68 -6.87
C ALA A 16 0.16 0.38 -7.65
N ARG A 17 0.99 0.07 -8.66
CA ARG A 17 0.90 -1.19 -9.40
C ARG A 17 1.11 -2.41 -8.51
N HIS A 18 2.12 -2.36 -7.64
CA HIS A 18 2.43 -3.44 -6.71
C HIS A 18 1.28 -3.69 -5.72
N ILE A 19 0.74 -2.63 -5.12
CA ILE A 19 -0.37 -2.73 -4.15
C ILE A 19 -1.64 -3.24 -4.85
N CYS A 20 -2.02 -2.67 -6.00
CA CYS A 20 -3.18 -3.13 -6.76
C CYS A 20 -3.08 -4.61 -7.17
N HIS A 21 -1.89 -5.08 -7.51
CA HIS A 21 -1.69 -6.48 -7.88
C HIS A 21 -2.03 -7.45 -6.74
N PHE A 22 -1.77 -7.06 -5.48
CA PHE A 22 -1.99 -7.92 -4.32
C PHE A 22 -3.29 -7.66 -3.54
N GLU A 23 -3.74 -6.42 -3.45
CA GLU A 23 -5.00 -6.04 -2.78
C GLU A 23 -6.22 -6.19 -3.71
N GLY A 24 -6.01 -6.08 -5.03
CA GLY A 24 -7.08 -5.92 -6.00
C GLY A 24 -7.67 -4.51 -5.99
N VAL A 25 -8.65 -4.28 -6.88
CA VAL A 25 -9.41 -3.02 -6.95
C VAL A 25 -10.89 -3.38 -6.99
N ILE A 26 -11.57 -3.17 -5.88
CA ILE A 26 -13.00 -3.47 -5.72
C ILE A 26 -13.76 -2.15 -5.75
N ASP A 27 -14.59 -1.94 -6.77
CA ASP A 27 -15.25 -0.66 -6.98
C ASP A 27 -16.51 -0.46 -6.11
N HIS A 28 -16.94 -1.45 -5.35
CA HIS A 28 -18.11 -1.38 -4.47
C HIS A 28 -17.74 -1.66 -3.01
N LEU A 29 -18.63 -1.28 -2.09
CA LEU A 29 -18.42 -1.49 -0.67
C LEU A 29 -18.63 -2.97 -0.32
N TYR A 30 -17.74 -3.51 0.51
CA TYR A 30 -17.85 -4.86 1.06
C TYR A 30 -17.44 -4.86 2.54
N LEU A 31 -17.77 -5.92 3.27
CA LEU A 31 -17.23 -6.14 4.61
C LEU A 31 -16.07 -7.13 4.53
N ASP A 32 -14.92 -6.76 5.08
CA ASP A 32 -13.75 -7.64 5.13
C ASP A 32 -13.99 -8.82 6.10
N THR A 33 -12.98 -9.69 6.24
CA THR A 33 -13.04 -10.85 7.15
C THR A 33 -13.17 -10.50 8.63
N ARG A 34 -12.95 -9.23 8.99
CA ARG A 34 -13.12 -8.68 10.34
C ARG A 34 -14.41 -7.86 10.48
N GLY A 35 -15.25 -7.81 9.44
CA GLY A 35 -16.48 -7.03 9.42
C GLY A 35 -16.30 -5.54 9.16
N ASN A 36 -15.11 -5.11 8.73
CA ASN A 36 -14.85 -3.71 8.44
C ASN A 36 -15.35 -3.32 7.04
N PRO A 37 -16.12 -2.22 6.91
CA PRO A 37 -16.47 -1.67 5.62
C PRO A 37 -15.22 -1.26 4.83
N THR A 38 -15.12 -1.75 3.60
CA THR A 38 -13.93 -1.61 2.74
C THR A 38 -14.33 -1.39 1.29
N ILE A 39 -13.58 -0.57 0.55
CA ILE A 39 -13.79 -0.27 -0.88
C ILE A 39 -12.47 0.08 -1.57
N GLY A 40 -12.44 0.08 -2.90
CA GLY A 40 -11.29 0.44 -3.71
C GLY A 40 -10.16 -0.56 -3.56
N VAL A 41 -8.97 -0.05 -3.24
CA VAL A 41 -7.74 -0.86 -3.12
C VAL A 41 -7.53 -1.31 -1.67
N GLY A 42 -8.61 -1.72 -1.00
CA GLY A 42 -8.59 -2.05 0.43
C GLY A 42 -8.72 -0.85 1.37
N PHE A 43 -9.37 0.23 0.93
CA PHE A 43 -9.61 1.41 1.76
C PHE A 43 -10.64 1.12 2.85
N HIS A 44 -10.20 1.16 4.10
CA HIS A 44 -11.12 1.08 5.23
C HIS A 44 -12.01 2.33 5.29
N VAL A 45 -13.32 2.11 5.35
CA VAL A 45 -14.34 3.15 5.47
C VAL A 45 -14.81 3.19 6.93
N SER A 46 -14.18 4.07 7.71
CA SER A 46 -14.35 4.11 9.17
C SER A 46 -15.73 4.55 9.67
N SER A 47 -16.56 5.11 8.80
CA SER A 47 -17.89 5.59 9.14
C SER A 47 -18.75 5.79 7.90
N LYS A 48 -20.07 5.85 8.12
CA LYS A 48 -21.04 6.27 7.11
C LYS A 48 -20.70 7.65 6.55
N GLU A 49 -20.26 8.57 7.39
CA GLU A 49 -19.87 9.91 7.00
C GLU A 49 -18.64 9.87 6.07
N ALA A 50 -17.65 9.03 6.37
CA ALA A 50 -16.52 8.79 5.47
C ALA A 50 -16.97 8.22 4.12
N PHE A 51 -17.89 7.26 4.10
CA PHE A 51 -18.44 6.71 2.87
C PHE A 51 -19.13 7.78 2.01
N THR A 52 -19.92 8.66 2.63
CA THR A 52 -20.66 9.70 1.89
C THR A 52 -19.76 10.72 1.20
N ARG A 53 -18.52 10.90 1.67
CA ARG A 53 -17.52 11.80 1.08
C ARG A 53 -16.86 11.22 -0.18
N LEU A 54 -16.97 9.92 -0.43
CA LEU A 54 -16.42 9.30 -1.63
C LEU A 54 -17.18 9.75 -2.88
N SER A 55 -16.48 9.92 -4.00
CA SER A 55 -17.06 10.34 -5.29
C SER A 55 -17.78 9.20 -6.02
N LEU A 56 -18.71 8.52 -5.34
CA LEU A 56 -19.45 7.37 -5.85
C LEU A 56 -20.45 7.76 -6.96
N ARG A 57 -20.69 6.82 -7.87
CA ARG A 57 -21.63 6.94 -8.99
C ARG A 57 -22.61 5.79 -8.98
N ASP A 58 -23.84 6.07 -9.38
CA ASP A 58 -24.86 5.05 -9.62
C ASP A 58 -24.41 4.14 -10.77
N LYS A 59 -24.41 2.82 -10.59
CA LYS A 59 -23.92 1.84 -11.56
C LYS A 59 -24.70 1.86 -12.88
N ARG A 60 -26.01 2.14 -12.83
CA ARG A 60 -26.90 2.09 -14.00
C ARG A 60 -26.79 3.36 -14.85
N THR A 61 -26.75 4.52 -14.19
CA THR A 61 -26.83 5.83 -14.86
C THR A 61 -25.48 6.53 -14.97
N ASN A 62 -24.47 6.05 -14.23
CA ASN A 62 -23.15 6.66 -14.08
C ASN A 62 -23.20 8.13 -13.57
N LYS A 63 -24.34 8.58 -13.04
CA LYS A 63 -24.50 9.91 -12.44
C LYS A 63 -23.91 9.92 -11.03
N PRO A 64 -23.40 11.06 -10.54
CA PRO A 64 -22.96 11.19 -9.16
C PRO A 64 -24.07 10.78 -8.18
N ALA A 65 -23.73 9.91 -7.22
CA ALA A 65 -24.69 9.45 -6.22
C ALA A 65 -25.00 10.56 -5.21
N SER A 66 -26.27 10.71 -4.85
CA SER A 66 -26.68 11.65 -3.82
C SER A 66 -26.20 11.19 -2.44
N ARG A 67 -26.11 12.13 -1.49
CA ARG A 67 -25.73 11.79 -0.11
C ARG A 67 -26.69 10.76 0.51
N ALA A 68 -27.99 10.85 0.23
CA ALA A 68 -29.01 9.92 0.74
C ALA A 68 -28.80 8.49 0.19
N GLN A 69 -28.53 8.35 -1.12
CA GLN A 69 -28.23 7.05 -1.74
C GLN A 69 -27.01 6.39 -1.08
N LYS A 70 -25.93 7.15 -0.87
CA LYS A 70 -24.72 6.62 -0.21
C LYS A 70 -24.98 6.18 1.22
N GLN A 71 -25.77 6.95 2.00
CA GLN A 71 -26.13 6.56 3.36
C GLN A 71 -26.99 5.30 3.40
N GLN A 72 -27.96 5.19 2.49
CA GLN A 72 -28.82 4.03 2.39
C GLN A 72 -28.00 2.78 2.07
N GLU A 73 -27.14 2.84 1.05
CA GLU A 73 -26.30 1.70 0.68
C GLU A 73 -25.36 1.26 1.81
N TYR A 74 -24.70 2.22 2.47
CA TYR A 74 -23.87 1.92 3.65
C TYR A 74 -24.65 1.22 4.76
N ASN A 75 -25.85 1.72 5.07
CA ASN A 75 -26.72 1.14 6.10
C ASN A 75 -27.22 -0.26 5.72
N THR A 76 -27.41 -0.54 4.44
CA THR A 76 -27.80 -1.87 3.95
C THR A 76 -26.63 -2.84 4.10
N LEU A 77 -25.45 -2.48 3.57
CA LEU A 77 -24.30 -3.37 3.51
C LEU A 77 -23.70 -3.68 4.88
N THR A 78 -23.72 -2.72 5.81
CA THR A 78 -23.21 -2.94 7.18
C THR A 78 -24.08 -3.85 8.05
N ARG A 79 -25.28 -4.25 7.58
CA ARG A 79 -26.14 -5.26 8.24
C ARG A 79 -25.99 -6.65 7.64
N LEU A 80 -25.28 -6.79 6.52
CA LEU A 80 -25.04 -8.09 5.91
C LEU A 80 -24.00 -8.88 6.73
N PRO A 81 -23.97 -10.22 6.61
CA PRO A 81 -22.94 -11.03 7.22
C PRO A 81 -21.54 -10.61 6.75
N ALA A 82 -20.57 -10.57 7.66
CA ALA A 82 -19.18 -10.27 7.35
C ALA A 82 -18.44 -11.44 6.67
N GLY A 83 -17.29 -11.16 6.06
CA GLY A 83 -16.37 -12.18 5.55
C GLY A 83 -16.86 -12.93 4.30
N LYS A 84 -17.89 -12.43 3.61
CA LYS A 84 -18.26 -12.92 2.27
C LYS A 84 -17.26 -12.38 1.24
N THR A 85 -17.27 -12.94 0.03
CA THR A 85 -16.42 -12.45 -1.06
C THR A 85 -16.90 -11.07 -1.51
N ALA A 86 -16.01 -10.20 -2.01
CA ALA A 86 -16.40 -8.89 -2.55
C ALA A 86 -17.52 -9.03 -3.60
N ARG A 87 -17.36 -9.97 -4.54
CA ARG A 87 -18.37 -10.28 -5.58
C ARG A 87 -19.77 -10.57 -5.01
N TRP A 88 -19.87 -11.21 -3.85
CA TRP A 88 -21.16 -11.46 -3.21
C TRP A 88 -21.84 -10.16 -2.76
N TYR A 89 -21.07 -9.19 -2.25
CA TYR A 89 -21.62 -7.87 -1.90
C TYR A 89 -22.03 -7.05 -3.13
N ASP A 90 -21.39 -7.28 -4.28
CA ASP A 90 -21.68 -6.56 -5.52
C ASP A 90 -23.16 -6.63 -5.94
N GLU A 91 -23.80 -7.78 -5.69
CA GLU A 91 -25.23 -8.05 -5.93
C GLU A 91 -26.15 -7.15 -5.09
N HIS A 92 -25.64 -6.62 -3.98
CA HIS A 92 -26.35 -5.70 -3.08
C HIS A 92 -25.97 -4.23 -3.28
N CYS A 93 -25.07 -3.94 -4.23
CA CYS A 93 -24.55 -2.60 -4.47
C CYS A 93 -25.17 -1.97 -5.71
N SER A 94 -25.72 -0.77 -5.54
CA SER A 94 -26.20 0.11 -6.61
C SER A 94 -25.18 1.18 -7.00
N LEU A 95 -24.19 1.45 -6.16
CA LEU A 95 -23.13 2.44 -6.40
C LEU A 95 -21.77 1.78 -6.65
N HIS A 96 -20.91 2.51 -7.35
CA HIS A 96 -19.50 2.15 -7.53
C HIS A 96 -18.59 3.37 -7.39
N LEU A 97 -17.35 3.14 -6.99
CA LEU A 97 -16.25 4.07 -6.91
C LEU A 97 -15.50 4.04 -8.24
N PRO A 98 -15.52 5.13 -9.03
CA PRO A 98 -14.83 5.14 -10.32
C PRO A 98 -13.35 4.76 -10.18
N HIS A 99 -12.82 4.03 -11.16
CA HIS A 99 -11.43 3.58 -11.13
C HIS A 99 -10.43 4.72 -10.96
N SER A 100 -10.65 5.86 -11.63
CA SER A 100 -9.82 7.06 -11.50
C SER A 100 -9.81 7.62 -10.08
N GLU A 101 -10.94 7.57 -9.37
CA GLU A 101 -11.05 7.99 -7.99
C GLU A 101 -10.36 7.00 -7.05
N SER A 102 -10.49 5.70 -7.31
CA SER A 102 -9.74 4.66 -6.57
C SER A 102 -8.23 4.89 -6.69
N MET A 103 -7.73 5.18 -7.89
CA MET A 103 -6.30 5.46 -8.09
C MET A 103 -5.86 6.77 -7.43
N ARG A 104 -6.70 7.81 -7.45
CA ARG A 104 -6.42 9.07 -6.75
C ARG A 104 -6.29 8.85 -5.24
N LEU A 105 -7.23 8.11 -4.63
CA LEU A 105 -7.21 7.79 -3.21
C LEU A 105 -5.99 6.92 -2.85
N LEU A 106 -5.66 5.93 -3.69
CA LEU A 106 -4.47 5.10 -3.48
C LEU A 106 -3.20 5.95 -3.49
N GLN A 107 -3.05 6.85 -4.47
CA GLN A 107 -1.85 7.70 -4.56
C GLN A 107 -1.73 8.65 -3.37
N GLN A 108 -2.85 9.16 -2.86
CA GLN A 108 -2.89 9.95 -1.62
C GLN A 108 -2.45 9.12 -0.41
N GLN A 109 -2.95 7.89 -0.28
CA GLN A 109 -2.59 7.00 0.82
C GLN A 109 -1.11 6.57 0.77
N ILE A 110 -0.58 6.27 -0.42
CA ILE A 110 0.84 5.99 -0.63
C ILE A 110 1.69 7.19 -0.17
N SER A 111 1.32 8.41 -0.58
CA SER A 111 2.03 9.63 -0.16
C SER A 111 2.03 9.80 1.36
N ASN A 112 0.89 9.54 2.02
CA ASN A 112 0.81 9.60 3.48
C ASN A 112 1.74 8.57 4.14
N PHE A 113 1.75 7.32 3.67
CA PHE A 113 2.65 6.30 4.19
C PHE A 113 4.12 6.64 3.94
N GLU A 114 4.48 7.22 2.79
CA GLU A 114 5.85 7.68 2.54
C GLU A 114 6.29 8.78 3.53
N GLN A 115 5.39 9.69 3.89
CA GLN A 115 5.67 10.71 4.91
C GLN A 115 5.86 10.09 6.29
N GLU A 116 5.00 9.14 6.67
CA GLU A 116 5.12 8.42 7.95
C GLU A 116 6.39 7.56 8.01
N LEU A 117 6.73 6.85 6.92
CA LEU A 117 7.98 6.09 6.80
C LEU A 117 9.19 7.01 6.85
N THR A 118 9.12 8.22 6.28
CA THR A 118 10.20 9.21 6.37
C THR A 118 10.43 9.67 7.82
N ARG A 119 9.36 9.83 8.60
CA ARG A 119 9.48 10.16 10.04
C ARG A 119 10.00 8.98 10.85
N LEU A 120 9.53 7.77 10.57
CA LEU A 120 9.93 6.55 11.27
C LEU A 120 11.37 6.17 10.98
N ILE A 121 11.76 6.13 9.70
CA ILE A 121 13.06 5.67 9.21
C ILE A 121 13.96 6.87 9.00
N CYS A 122 14.59 7.31 10.08
CA CYS A 122 15.55 8.39 10.08
C CYS A 122 16.67 8.17 11.11
N PRO A 123 17.82 8.86 10.99
CA PRO A 123 18.93 8.73 11.94
C PRO A 123 18.57 8.97 13.40
N LYS A 124 17.63 9.88 13.69
CA LYS A 124 17.15 10.15 15.05
C LYS A 124 16.50 8.93 15.71
N ASN A 125 16.00 7.98 14.92
CA ASN A 125 15.38 6.74 15.40
C ASN A 125 16.35 5.54 15.32
N GLY A 126 17.65 5.79 15.11
CA GLY A 126 18.70 4.78 15.07
C GLY A 126 18.87 4.06 13.73
N TYR A 127 18.37 4.64 12.63
CA TYR A 127 18.62 4.13 11.28
C TYR A 127 19.88 4.75 10.69
N THR A 128 20.67 3.96 9.98
CA THR A 128 21.89 4.40 9.28
C THR A 128 21.65 5.48 8.21
N ARG A 129 20.49 5.49 7.54
CA ARG A 129 20.12 6.51 6.54
C ARG A 129 18.63 6.82 6.55
N PRO A 130 18.21 8.03 6.10
CA PRO A 130 16.80 8.37 6.00
C PRO A 130 16.10 7.58 4.90
N TYR A 131 14.78 7.37 5.06
CA TYR A 131 13.94 6.61 4.15
C TYR A 131 14.16 6.92 2.66
N ASN A 132 14.23 8.20 2.30
CA ASN A 132 14.38 8.63 0.90
C ASN A 132 15.74 8.27 0.27
N LYS A 133 16.74 7.85 1.07
CA LYS A 133 18.06 7.38 0.62
C LYS A 133 18.20 5.86 0.62
N LEU A 134 17.17 5.12 1.03
CA LEU A 134 17.14 3.66 0.92
C LEU A 134 17.05 3.21 -0.55
N PRO A 135 17.51 1.99 -0.87
CA PRO A 135 17.30 1.37 -2.17
C PRO A 135 15.81 1.39 -2.55
N SER A 136 15.51 1.61 -3.84
CA SER A 136 14.12 1.72 -4.31
C SER A 136 13.30 0.46 -4.03
N SER A 137 13.91 -0.73 -4.11
CA SER A 137 13.27 -2.00 -3.77
C SER A 137 12.92 -2.10 -2.29
N VAL A 138 13.81 -1.64 -1.39
CA VAL A 138 13.55 -1.58 0.06
C VAL A 138 12.41 -0.61 0.37
N ARG A 139 12.38 0.57 -0.26
CA ARG A 139 11.27 1.51 -0.09
C ARG A 139 9.94 0.90 -0.53
N LEU A 140 9.91 0.17 -1.65
CA LEU A 140 8.71 -0.53 -2.09
C LEU A 140 8.27 -1.64 -1.13
N ALA A 141 9.22 -2.42 -0.59
CA ALA A 141 8.94 -3.46 0.40
C ALA A 141 8.33 -2.86 1.67
N LEU A 142 8.90 -1.75 2.16
CA LEU A 142 8.41 -1.03 3.32
C LEU A 142 7.03 -0.43 3.10
N LEU A 143 6.75 0.10 1.91
CA LEU A 143 5.40 0.57 1.55
C LEU A 143 4.38 -0.55 1.54
N ASP A 144 4.70 -1.71 0.97
CA ASP A 144 3.79 -2.86 0.97
C ASP A 144 3.54 -3.38 2.40
N LEU A 145 4.57 -3.41 3.25
CA LEU A 145 4.42 -3.74 4.66
C LEU A 145 3.58 -2.72 5.42
N ALA A 146 3.84 -1.42 5.22
CA ALA A 146 3.09 -0.33 5.85
C ALA A 146 1.62 -0.35 5.41
N TYR A 147 1.34 -0.62 4.14
CA TYR A 147 -0.02 -0.71 3.62
C TYR A 147 -0.80 -1.85 4.29
N ASN A 148 -0.19 -3.02 4.43
CA ASN A 148 -0.85 -4.18 5.04
C ASN A 148 -0.96 -4.09 6.58
N LEU A 149 0.07 -3.58 7.26
CA LEU A 149 0.19 -3.64 8.71
C LEU A 149 -0.23 -2.34 9.40
N GLY A 150 -0.13 -1.20 8.70
CA GLY A 150 -0.06 0.12 9.31
C GLY A 150 1.31 0.40 9.93
N ILE A 151 1.69 1.67 9.97
CA ILE A 151 3.00 2.12 10.49
C ILE A 151 3.20 1.75 11.96
N THR A 152 2.18 1.90 12.79
CA THR A 152 2.24 1.58 14.22
C THR A 152 2.55 0.11 14.47
N ASN A 153 1.92 -0.82 13.74
CA ASN A 153 2.23 -2.24 13.91
C ASN A 153 3.61 -2.57 13.33
N LEU A 154 3.95 -2.02 12.16
CA LEU A 154 5.27 -2.22 11.55
C LEU A 154 6.41 -1.80 12.50
N SER A 155 6.24 -0.69 13.24
CA SER A 155 7.25 -0.20 14.17
C SER A 155 7.28 -0.98 15.50
N SER A 156 6.13 -1.35 16.06
CA SER A 156 6.05 -1.91 17.42
C SER A 156 6.02 -3.44 17.50
N ARG A 157 5.54 -4.13 16.46
CA ARG A 157 5.29 -5.59 16.49
C ARG A 157 6.28 -6.42 15.68
N TRP A 158 7.26 -5.78 15.05
CA TRP A 158 8.25 -6.43 14.18
C TRP A 158 9.69 -6.14 14.61
N PRO A 159 10.08 -6.42 15.87
CA PRO A 159 11.37 -5.98 16.42
C PRO A 159 12.57 -6.54 15.65
N LYS A 160 12.52 -7.79 15.20
CA LYS A 160 13.62 -8.40 14.42
C LYS A 160 13.81 -7.73 13.06
N LEU A 161 12.70 -7.43 12.38
CA LEU A 161 12.73 -6.66 11.13
C LEU A 161 13.25 -5.25 11.38
N GLN A 162 12.79 -4.57 12.43
CA GLN A 162 13.28 -3.23 12.80
C GLN A 162 14.79 -3.23 13.06
N THR A 163 15.33 -4.21 13.78
CA THR A 163 16.78 -4.36 13.98
C THR A 163 17.51 -4.54 12.65
N ALA A 164 17.02 -5.41 11.77
CA ALA A 164 17.63 -5.62 10.45
C ALA A 164 17.61 -4.36 9.59
N LEU A 165 16.49 -3.62 9.57
CA LEU A 165 16.35 -2.36 8.83
C LEU A 165 17.30 -1.27 9.34
N LYS A 166 17.49 -1.16 10.66
CA LYS A 166 18.43 -0.20 11.25
C LYS A 166 19.88 -0.51 10.90
N GLN A 167 20.20 -1.79 10.71
CA GLN A 167 21.53 -2.28 10.35
C GLN A 167 21.76 -2.43 8.85
N GLU A 168 20.75 -2.13 8.01
CA GLU A 168 20.76 -2.41 6.58
C GLU A 168 21.03 -3.88 6.23
N ASP A 169 20.70 -4.80 7.13
CA ASP A 169 20.80 -6.24 6.89
C ASP A 169 19.59 -6.71 6.07
N TRP A 170 19.66 -6.48 4.75
CA TRP A 170 18.55 -6.78 3.85
C TRP A 170 18.23 -8.26 3.74
N GLN A 171 19.23 -9.13 3.93
CA GLN A 171 18.99 -10.57 3.92
C GLN A 171 18.17 -10.99 5.14
N ARG A 172 18.52 -10.49 6.32
CA ARG A 172 17.70 -10.71 7.53
C ARG A 172 16.35 -10.04 7.43
N ALA A 173 16.26 -8.82 6.88
CA ALA A 173 14.98 -8.15 6.66
C ALA A 173 14.05 -8.97 5.76
N ALA A 174 14.59 -9.61 4.70
CA ALA A 174 13.84 -10.52 3.85
C ALA A 174 13.27 -11.71 4.65
N ASN A 175 14.09 -12.34 5.50
CA ASN A 175 13.67 -13.48 6.31
C ASN A 175 12.60 -13.11 7.38
N GLU A 176 12.63 -11.87 7.86
CA GLU A 176 11.75 -11.39 8.95
C GLU A 176 10.50 -10.67 8.45
N CYS A 177 10.26 -10.51 7.14
CA CYS A 177 9.13 -9.73 6.62
C CYS A 177 7.84 -10.54 6.35
N ALA A 178 7.82 -11.84 6.61
CA ALA A 178 6.71 -12.72 6.28
C ALA A 178 5.47 -12.48 7.17
N ARG A 179 4.33 -12.15 6.56
CA ARG A 179 3.06 -11.87 7.24
C ARG A 179 2.12 -13.07 7.19
N LYS A 180 1.45 -13.38 8.30
CA LYS A 180 0.58 -14.57 8.40
C LYS A 180 -0.70 -14.50 7.57
N HIS A 181 -1.25 -13.30 7.37
CA HIS A 181 -2.60 -13.11 6.80
C HIS A 181 -2.59 -12.63 5.34
N VAL A 182 -1.49 -12.82 4.62
CA VAL A 182 -1.39 -12.48 3.19
C VAL A 182 -0.98 -13.72 2.40
N SER A 183 -1.18 -13.68 1.08
CA SER A 183 -0.81 -14.79 0.20
C SER A 183 0.70 -15.07 0.25
N LYS A 184 1.07 -16.34 0.05
CA LYS A 184 2.48 -16.75 -0.10
C LYS A 184 3.18 -15.97 -1.21
N ALA A 185 2.48 -15.70 -2.31
CA ALA A 185 2.99 -14.91 -3.43
C ALA A 185 3.34 -13.46 -3.01
N ARG A 186 2.49 -12.79 -2.22
CA ARG A 186 2.77 -11.45 -1.71
C ARG A 186 3.98 -11.44 -0.78
N ASN A 187 4.06 -12.39 0.17
CA ASN A 187 5.24 -12.52 1.02
C ASN A 187 6.52 -12.78 0.21
N GLN A 188 6.46 -13.63 -0.80
CA GLN A 188 7.59 -13.91 -1.68
C GLN A 188 8.04 -12.66 -2.46
N ALA A 189 7.10 -11.84 -2.92
CA ALA A 189 7.40 -10.59 -3.61
C ALA A 189 8.09 -9.58 -2.68
N THR A 190 7.60 -9.39 -1.46
CA THR A 190 8.24 -8.52 -0.46
C THR A 190 9.64 -9.03 -0.08
N TYR A 191 9.79 -10.35 0.11
CA TYR A 191 11.08 -10.99 0.33
C TYR A 191 12.07 -10.69 -0.80
N ALA A 192 11.64 -10.84 -2.06
CA ALA A 192 12.48 -10.62 -3.23
C ALA A 192 12.97 -9.17 -3.34
N LEU A 193 12.15 -8.19 -2.92
CA LEU A 193 12.53 -6.77 -2.92
C LEU A 193 13.68 -6.46 -1.95
N PHE A 194 13.68 -7.07 -0.76
CA PHE A 194 14.82 -6.97 0.17
C PHE A 194 16.05 -7.69 -0.37
N MET A 195 15.89 -8.90 -0.93
CA MET A 195 17.00 -9.65 -1.51
C MET A 195 17.64 -8.95 -2.72
N GLN A 196 16.87 -8.16 -3.48
CA GLN A 196 17.40 -7.34 -4.56
C GLN A 196 18.43 -6.33 -4.03
N ALA A 197 18.15 -5.67 -2.91
CA ALA A 197 19.09 -4.73 -2.29
C ALA A 197 20.33 -5.44 -1.73
N SER A 198 20.15 -6.59 -1.06
CA SER A 198 21.27 -7.41 -0.57
C SER A 198 22.27 -7.77 -1.68
N LYS A 199 21.76 -8.17 -2.85
CA LYS A 199 22.61 -8.50 -4.01
C LYS A 199 23.35 -7.28 -4.56
N SER A 200 22.69 -6.13 -4.63
CA SER A 200 23.31 -4.87 -5.07
C SER A 200 24.45 -4.43 -4.15
N ASP A 201 24.25 -4.49 -2.82
CA ASP A 201 25.29 -4.10 -1.85
C ASP A 201 26.51 -5.02 -1.92
N ASN A 202 26.27 -6.34 -2.06
CA ASN A 202 27.34 -7.31 -2.25
C ASN A 202 28.15 -7.06 -3.53
N LEU A 203 27.50 -6.65 -4.62
CA LEU A 203 28.17 -6.31 -5.87
C LEU A 203 29.06 -5.07 -5.70
N ILE A 204 28.55 -4.01 -5.06
CA ILE A 204 29.30 -2.78 -4.79
C ILE A 204 30.52 -3.09 -3.91
N ALA A 205 30.35 -3.85 -2.82
CA ALA A 205 31.44 -4.23 -1.93
C ALA A 205 32.53 -5.05 -2.65
N ARG A 206 32.14 -5.94 -3.59
CA ARG A 206 33.09 -6.68 -4.43
C ARG A 206 33.86 -5.76 -5.39
N LEU A 207 33.19 -4.78 -6.00
CA LEU A 207 33.84 -3.81 -6.91
C LEU A 207 34.82 -2.91 -6.16
N LEU A 208 34.44 -2.38 -4.99
CA LEU A 208 35.30 -1.56 -4.15
C LEU A 208 36.57 -2.30 -3.72
N ARG A 209 36.44 -3.55 -3.25
CA ARG A 209 37.60 -4.39 -2.91
C ARG A 209 38.54 -4.60 -4.09
N ARG A 210 38.00 -4.83 -5.29
CA ARG A 210 38.81 -4.98 -6.52
C ARG A 210 39.55 -3.68 -6.88
N LEU A 211 38.89 -2.53 -6.78
CA LEU A 211 39.51 -1.24 -7.05
C LEU A 211 40.62 -0.92 -6.05
N TRP A 212 40.37 -1.14 -4.75
CA TRP A 212 41.40 -1.00 -3.71
C TRP A 212 42.61 -1.88 -3.96
N SER A 213 42.41 -3.15 -4.33
CA SER A 213 43.51 -4.07 -4.63
C SER A 213 44.35 -3.70 -5.86
N LYS A 214 43.82 -2.83 -6.74
CA LYS A 214 44.53 -2.34 -7.94
C LYS A 214 45.27 -1.02 -7.69
N LEU A 215 44.84 -0.22 -6.73
CA LEU A 215 45.48 1.06 -6.40
C LEU A 215 46.74 0.89 -5.54
N TRP A 216 46.92 -0.27 -4.91
CA TRP A 216 48.06 -0.62 -4.05
C TRP A 216 48.91 -1.75 -4.64
N ARG A 217 48.95 -1.85 -5.97
CA ARG A 217 49.95 -2.58 -6.76
C ARG A 217 50.74 -1.58 -7.57
#